data_AF-A0A0N4V5B5-F1
#
_entry.id   AF-A0A0N4V5B5-F1
#
_cell.length_a   1.000
_cell.length_b   1.000
_cell.length_c   1.000
_cell.angle_alpha   90.00
_cell.angle_beta   90.00
_cell.angle_gamma   90.00
#
_symmetry.space_group_name_H-M   'P 1'
#
loop_
_entity.id
_entity.type
_entity.pdbx_description
1 polymer ?
#
loop_
_entity_poly.entity_id
_entity_poly.type
_entity_poly.pdbx_seq_one_letter_code
_entity_poly.pdbx_strand_id
1 'polypeptide(L)'
;MYSNTKYASTVLANLAVYGILAAFLQSDEAKSGVRPEDLKHFSNAAYIVIASGVVATLIFYALTKEPKGYQIKLLNDSSEPAVKQMSFSNWLCEPQFYQISALYTLSRLYMNVSQVYFPFYVTFGQNFSKMIFILGCLVGIANCAWMYFPLDKADLFIVSIIFGGVQAVLLVGSLAFTSDLINKNTESAAFVFGAMSFLDKLVNGLVYQIIELFNPECRDDQNNIACTHFYRIIMAYVPGCCLVLALIVLLSLLTKKIGAR
;
A
#
# COMPACT_ATOMS: atom_id res chain seq x y z
N MET A 1 21.26 4.96 8.08
CA MET A 1 21.08 3.88 9.10
C MET A 1 19.77 3.99 9.90
N TYR A 2 19.32 5.19 10.31
CA TYR A 2 18.04 5.36 11.04
C TYR A 2 16.76 5.17 10.20
N SER A 3 16.86 5.23 8.87
CA SER A 3 15.70 5.17 7.97
C SER A 3 15.20 3.73 7.77
N ASN A 4 16.11 2.80 7.44
CA ASN A 4 15.81 1.37 7.29
C ASN A 4 15.11 0.73 8.52
N THR A 5 15.42 1.18 9.74
CA THR A 5 14.81 0.62 10.95
C THR A 5 13.32 0.97 11.09
N LYS A 6 12.88 2.14 10.60
CA LYS A 6 11.48 2.59 10.70
C LYS A 6 10.55 1.85 9.72
N TYR A 7 11.06 1.58 8.52
CA TYR A 7 10.31 0.81 7.53
C TYR A 7 10.25 -0.67 7.94
N ALA A 8 11.37 -1.26 8.35
CA ALA A 8 11.40 -2.62 8.89
C ALA A 8 10.44 -2.82 10.09
N SER A 9 10.36 -1.85 11.01
CA SER A 9 9.45 -1.94 12.16
C SER A 9 7.98 -1.86 11.77
N THR A 10 7.63 -1.04 10.77
CA THR A 10 6.24 -0.92 10.30
C THR A 10 5.79 -2.19 9.58
N VAL A 11 6.70 -2.85 8.86
CA VAL A 11 6.47 -4.13 8.22
C VAL A 11 6.32 -5.24 9.27
N LEU A 12 7.26 -5.34 10.21
CA LEU A 12 7.19 -6.30 11.32
C LEU A 12 5.93 -6.15 12.18
N ALA A 13 5.52 -4.92 12.47
CA ALA A 13 4.29 -4.66 13.23
C ALA A 13 3.04 -5.10 12.48
N ASN A 14 2.94 -4.79 11.18
CA ASN A 14 1.83 -5.30 10.36
C ASN A 14 1.87 -6.83 10.29
N LEU A 15 3.04 -7.43 10.03
CA LEU A 15 3.20 -8.89 9.95
C LEU A 15 2.78 -9.61 11.23
N ALA A 16 3.16 -9.08 12.39
CA ALA A 16 2.82 -9.63 13.69
C ALA A 16 1.30 -9.62 13.95
N VAL A 17 0.62 -8.52 13.62
CA VAL A 17 -0.83 -8.38 13.81
C VAL A 17 -1.61 -9.41 12.96
N TYR A 18 -1.22 -9.61 11.70
CA TYR A 18 -1.86 -10.62 10.86
C TYR A 18 -1.50 -12.05 11.24
N GLY A 19 -0.25 -12.32 11.65
CA GLY A 19 0.17 -13.64 12.13
C GLY A 19 -0.60 -14.08 13.37
N ILE A 20 -0.82 -13.14 14.31
CA ILE A 20 -1.64 -13.37 15.51
C ILE A 20 -3.10 -13.65 15.12
N LEU A 21 -3.66 -12.86 14.20
CA LEU A 21 -5.04 -13.06 13.74
C LEU A 21 -5.21 -14.42 13.03
N ALA A 22 -4.25 -14.82 12.19
CA ALA A 22 -4.28 -16.09 11.46
C ALA A 22 -4.17 -17.30 12.40
N ALA A 23 -3.27 -17.25 13.38
CA ALA A 23 -3.13 -18.30 14.39
C ALA A 23 -4.40 -18.46 15.24
N PHE A 24 -5.08 -17.35 15.52
CA PHE A 24 -6.35 -17.35 16.26
C PHE A 24 -7.48 -17.95 15.41
N LEU A 25 -7.55 -17.63 14.12
CA LEU A 25 -8.59 -18.15 13.22
C LEU A 25 -8.40 -19.64 12.89
N GLN A 26 -7.16 -20.14 12.82
CA GLN A 26 -6.90 -21.58 12.63
C GLN A 26 -7.32 -22.43 13.83
N SER A 27 -7.35 -21.87 15.04
CA SER A 27 -7.82 -22.61 16.22
C SER A 27 -9.33 -22.92 16.22
N ASP A 28 -10.10 -22.30 15.32
CA ASP A 28 -11.57 -22.42 15.25
C ASP A 28 -12.09 -23.15 13.99
N GLU A 29 -11.22 -23.76 13.18
CA GLU A 29 -11.58 -24.50 11.94
C GLU A 29 -12.55 -25.70 12.14
N ALA A 30 -13.00 -25.97 13.36
CA ALA A 30 -13.90 -27.07 13.68
C ALA A 30 -15.40 -26.73 13.68
N LYS A 31 -15.83 -25.47 13.46
CA LYS A 31 -17.28 -25.12 13.51
C LYS A 31 -17.72 -24.26 12.33
N SER A 32 -18.54 -24.88 11.49
CA SER A 32 -19.25 -24.27 10.36
C SER A 32 -20.26 -23.21 10.80
N GLY A 33 -20.16 -22.00 10.26
CA GLY A 33 -21.14 -20.92 10.42
C GLY A 33 -20.77 -19.84 11.45
N VAL A 34 -20.70 -18.59 10.97
CA VAL A 34 -20.56 -17.40 11.82
C VAL A 34 -21.88 -17.15 12.58
N ARG A 35 -21.91 -17.44 13.88
CA ARG A 35 -23.06 -17.27 14.77
C ARG A 35 -22.92 -16.01 15.63
N PRO A 36 -24.01 -15.45 16.19
CA PRO A 36 -23.93 -14.34 17.14
C PRO A 36 -23.10 -14.64 18.40
N GLU A 37 -22.77 -15.91 18.65
CA GLU A 37 -21.88 -16.36 19.72
C GLU A 37 -20.39 -16.07 19.42
N ASP A 38 -20.01 -15.98 18.14
CA ASP A 38 -18.64 -15.70 17.70
C ASP A 38 -18.24 -14.24 17.89
N LEU A 39 -19.20 -13.37 18.17
CA LEU A 39 -18.99 -11.95 18.47
C LEU A 39 -18.03 -11.76 19.65
N LYS A 40 -18.04 -12.71 20.59
CA LYS A 40 -17.11 -12.73 21.73
C LYS A 40 -15.69 -13.12 21.31
N HIS A 41 -15.55 -14.01 20.33
CA HIS A 41 -14.27 -14.38 19.74
C HIS A 41 -13.70 -13.22 18.90
N PHE A 42 -14.52 -12.55 18.09
CA PHE A 42 -14.13 -11.34 17.36
C PHE A 42 -13.72 -10.19 18.29
N SER A 43 -14.45 -9.99 19.39
CA SER A 43 -14.12 -8.98 20.40
C SER A 43 -12.79 -9.31 21.10
N ASN A 44 -12.59 -10.57 21.52
CA ASN A 44 -11.32 -11.02 22.10
C ASN A 44 -10.15 -10.87 21.11
N ALA A 45 -10.34 -11.21 19.84
CA ALA A 45 -9.34 -10.99 18.80
C ALA A 45 -9.03 -9.50 18.64
N ALA A 46 -10.04 -8.62 18.65
CA ALA A 46 -9.84 -7.18 18.61
C ALA A 46 -9.03 -6.68 19.82
N TYR A 47 -9.33 -7.15 21.04
CA TYR A 47 -8.56 -6.79 22.23
C TYR A 47 -7.10 -7.26 22.15
N ILE A 48 -6.84 -8.48 21.64
CA ILE A 48 -5.48 -9.00 21.45
C ILE A 48 -4.72 -8.15 20.43
N VAL A 49 -5.36 -7.80 19.31
CA VAL A 49 -4.76 -6.94 18.28
C VAL A 49 -4.43 -5.56 18.87
N ILE A 50 -5.36 -4.94 19.61
CA ILE A 50 -5.13 -3.66 20.27
C ILE A 50 -3.97 -3.76 21.27
N ALA A 51 -3.98 -4.78 22.14
CA ALA A 51 -2.92 -4.98 23.12
C ALA A 51 -1.55 -5.17 22.47
N SER A 52 -1.48 -6.00 21.41
CA SER A 52 -0.25 -6.20 20.65
C SER A 52 0.25 -4.92 19.97
N GLY A 53 -0.66 -4.10 19.42
CA GLY A 53 -0.35 -2.81 18.80
C GLY A 53 0.17 -1.80 19.82
N VAL A 54 -0.43 -1.75 21.01
CA VAL A 54 0.04 -0.89 22.13
C VAL A 54 1.43 -1.34 22.59
N VAL A 55 1.65 -2.64 22.80
CA VAL A 55 2.96 -3.18 23.21
C VAL A 55 4.02 -2.88 22.15
N ALA A 56 3.73 -3.11 20.87
CA ALA A 56 4.65 -2.79 19.79
C ALA A 56 4.97 -1.28 19.72
N THR A 57 3.97 -0.42 19.95
CA THR A 57 4.15 1.04 19.99
C THR A 57 5.02 1.47 21.17
N LEU A 58 4.81 0.88 22.35
CA LEU A 58 5.61 1.15 23.54
C LEU A 58 7.06 0.67 23.39
N ILE A 59 7.27 -0.52 22.80
CA ILE A 59 8.60 -1.03 22.46
C ILE A 59 9.27 -0.10 21.46
N PHE A 60 8.57 0.33 20.41
CA PHE A 60 9.11 1.27 19.43
C PHE A 60 9.49 2.58 20.11
N TYR A 61 8.61 3.18 20.91
CA TYR A 61 8.89 4.43 21.62
C TYR A 61 10.06 4.30 22.62
N ALA A 62 10.20 3.16 23.29
CA ALA A 62 11.29 2.90 24.22
C ALA A 62 12.63 2.64 23.50
N LEU A 63 12.63 1.94 22.37
CA LEU A 63 13.83 1.61 21.59
C LEU A 63 14.28 2.76 20.68
N THR A 64 13.35 3.53 20.13
CA THR A 64 13.65 4.74 19.35
C THR A 64 13.84 5.94 20.27
N LYS A 65 14.95 5.93 21.00
CA LYS A 65 15.45 7.15 21.61
C LYS A 65 15.92 8.07 20.48
N GLU A 66 15.16 9.10 20.18
CA GLU A 66 15.58 10.13 19.25
C GLU A 66 16.89 10.75 19.76
N PRO A 67 17.96 10.83 18.95
CA PRO A 67 19.21 11.45 19.38
C PRO A 67 18.96 12.94 19.65
N LYS A 68 18.88 13.30 20.92
CA LYS A 68 18.93 14.70 21.39
C LYS A 68 20.33 15.26 21.12
N GLY A 69 20.65 15.63 19.88
CA GLY A 69 22.04 16.03 19.61
C GLY A 69 22.47 16.48 18.21
N TYR A 70 21.60 16.63 17.21
CA TYR A 70 22.00 17.24 15.93
C TYR A 70 21.55 18.71 15.82
N GLN A 71 21.67 19.48 16.90
CA GLN A 71 21.47 20.95 16.84
C GLN A 71 22.73 21.75 17.16
N ILE A 72 23.79 21.16 17.72
CA ILE A 72 24.94 21.93 18.23
C ILE A 72 26.17 21.90 17.29
N LYS A 73 26.13 21.18 16.15
CA LYS A 73 27.27 21.17 15.21
C LYS A 73 27.13 22.08 13.98
N LEU A 74 25.98 22.75 13.82
CA LEU A 74 25.69 23.62 12.67
C LEU A 74 25.63 25.12 13.05
N LEU A 75 26.29 25.52 14.13
CA LEU A 75 26.44 26.93 14.52
C LEU A 75 27.75 27.56 14.00
N ASN A 76 28.50 26.87 13.13
CA ASN A 76 29.82 27.37 12.74
C ASN A 76 30.15 27.30 11.24
N ASP A 77 29.17 27.09 10.36
CA ASP A 77 29.43 27.35 8.94
C ASP A 77 28.17 27.80 8.19
N SER A 78 28.26 29.06 7.71
CA SER A 78 27.63 29.64 6.52
C SER A 78 26.10 29.50 6.28
N SER A 79 25.40 30.61 6.55
CA SER A 79 24.47 31.31 5.62
C SER A 79 23.33 30.55 4.90
N GLU A 80 22.74 29.50 5.47
CA GLU A 80 21.44 28.98 5.00
C GLU A 80 20.35 29.08 6.08
N PRO A 81 19.08 29.38 5.73
CA PRO A 81 17.99 29.39 6.70
C PRO A 81 17.80 27.96 7.21
N ALA A 82 18.18 27.74 8.47
CA ALA A 82 18.02 26.46 9.14
C ALA A 82 16.57 25.96 9.00
N VAL A 83 16.38 24.85 8.28
CA VAL A 83 15.08 24.17 8.15
C VAL A 83 14.59 23.83 9.55
N LYS A 84 13.61 24.59 10.04
CA LYS A 84 13.06 24.41 11.39
C LYS A 84 12.33 23.08 11.44
N GLN A 85 12.96 22.06 12.04
CA GLN A 85 12.32 20.77 12.29
C GLN A 85 11.07 21.00 13.13
N MET A 86 9.91 20.61 12.59
CA MET A 86 8.62 20.78 13.23
C MET A 86 8.37 19.63 14.20
N SER A 87 8.28 19.94 15.49
CA SER A 87 7.86 18.98 16.53
C SER A 87 6.41 18.55 16.32
N PHE A 88 6.04 17.34 16.75
CA PHE A 88 4.68 16.80 16.65
C PHE A 88 3.62 17.77 17.22
N SER A 89 3.91 18.40 18.36
CA SER A 89 2.99 19.37 18.96
C SER A 89 2.85 20.65 18.13
N ASN A 90 3.89 21.03 17.38
CA ASN A 90 3.84 22.22 16.51
C ASN A 90 3.04 21.91 15.24
N TRP A 91 3.14 20.69 14.71
CA TRP A 91 2.29 20.23 13.60
C TRP A 91 0.81 20.28 13.94
N LEU A 92 0.42 19.88 15.15
CA LEU A 92 -0.97 19.89 15.59
C LEU A 92 -1.55 21.30 15.79
N CYS A 93 -0.71 22.33 15.92
CA CYS A 93 -1.17 23.72 16.00
C CYS A 93 -1.17 24.42 14.63
N GLU A 94 -0.63 23.80 13.59
CA GLU A 94 -0.51 24.39 12.26
C GLU A 94 -1.85 24.26 11.50
N PRO A 95 -2.54 25.37 11.13
CA PRO A 95 -3.82 25.29 10.45
C PRO A 95 -3.74 24.64 9.05
N GLN A 96 -2.62 24.81 8.33
CA GLN A 96 -2.42 24.19 7.02
C GLN A 96 -2.37 22.66 7.09
N PHE A 97 -1.90 22.10 8.22
CA PHE A 97 -1.88 20.66 8.44
C PHE A 97 -3.28 20.06 8.39
N TYR A 98 -4.28 20.74 8.98
CA TYR A 98 -5.66 20.27 8.97
C TYR A 98 -6.30 20.33 7.58
N GLN A 99 -6.03 21.40 6.81
CA GLN A 99 -6.56 21.54 5.45
C GLN A 99 -6.05 20.43 4.53
N ILE A 100 -4.75 20.15 4.57
CA ILE A 100 -4.14 19.07 3.78
C ILE A 100 -4.61 17.70 4.26
N SER A 101 -4.71 17.49 5.58
CA SER A 101 -5.20 16.23 6.16
C SER A 101 -6.67 15.96 5.79
N ALA A 102 -7.49 17.00 5.72
CA ALA A 102 -8.88 16.90 5.29
C ALA A 102 -8.97 16.48 3.81
N LEU A 103 -8.20 17.12 2.92
CA LEU A 103 -8.13 16.71 1.51
C LEU A 103 -7.72 15.24 1.37
N TYR A 104 -6.65 14.83 2.06
CA TYR A 104 -6.20 13.45 2.07
C TYR A 104 -7.28 12.49 2.58
N THR A 105 -7.93 12.81 3.69
CA THR A 105 -8.98 11.97 4.30
C THR A 105 -10.19 11.83 3.38
N LEU A 106 -10.63 12.92 2.74
CA LEU A 106 -11.76 12.90 1.80
C LEU A 106 -11.44 12.06 0.56
N SER A 107 -10.22 12.20 0.00
CA SER A 107 -9.78 11.36 -1.13
C SER A 107 -9.75 9.88 -0.74
N ARG A 108 -9.25 9.55 0.46
CA ARG A 108 -9.22 8.16 0.96
C ARG A 108 -10.61 7.62 1.20
N LEU A 109 -11.52 8.41 1.75
CA LEU A 109 -12.92 8.02 1.93
C LEU A 109 -13.58 7.70 0.58
N TYR A 110 -13.41 8.55 -0.42
CA TYR A 110 -13.91 8.33 -1.78
C TYR A 110 -13.40 7.02 -2.38
N MET A 111 -12.09 6.77 -2.29
CA MET A 111 -11.47 5.55 -2.81
C MET A 111 -11.97 4.31 -2.08
N ASN A 112 -12.05 4.35 -0.74
CA ASN A 112 -12.49 3.21 0.07
C ASN A 112 -13.94 2.83 -0.21
N VAL A 113 -14.84 3.82 -0.27
CA VAL A 113 -16.25 3.59 -0.61
C VAL A 113 -16.35 3.00 -2.03
N SER A 114 -15.62 3.57 -2.98
CA SER A 114 -15.61 3.07 -4.36
C SER A 114 -15.13 1.61 -4.43
N GLN A 115 -14.05 1.25 -3.73
CA GLN A 115 -13.52 -0.11 -3.71
C GLN A 115 -14.51 -1.14 -3.17
N VAL A 116 -15.32 -0.78 -2.17
CA VAL A 116 -16.32 -1.69 -1.61
C VAL A 116 -17.46 -1.91 -2.59
N TYR A 117 -17.98 -0.85 -3.22
CA TYR A 117 -19.22 -0.94 -3.98
C TYR A 117 -19.04 -1.20 -5.49
N PHE A 118 -17.98 -0.67 -6.13
CA PHE A 118 -17.77 -0.85 -7.57
C PHE A 118 -17.72 -2.31 -8.04
N PRO A 119 -17.06 -3.24 -7.31
CA PRO A 119 -17.06 -4.65 -7.69
C PRO A 119 -18.49 -5.18 -7.90
N PHE A 120 -19.44 -4.85 -7.03
CA PHE A 120 -20.84 -5.29 -7.16
C PHE A 120 -21.53 -4.76 -8.43
N TYR A 121 -21.19 -3.56 -8.89
CA TYR A 121 -21.73 -3.01 -10.14
C TYR A 121 -21.11 -3.68 -11.37
N VAL A 122 -19.86 -4.11 -11.28
CA VAL A 122 -19.08 -4.68 -12.39
C VAL A 122 -19.30 -6.20 -12.52
N THR A 123 -19.70 -6.89 -11.43
CA THR A 123 -20.00 -8.34 -11.40
C THR A 123 -21.11 -8.77 -12.37
N PHE A 124 -21.98 -7.86 -12.83
CA PHE A 124 -23.00 -8.17 -13.85
C PHE A 124 -22.40 -8.59 -15.21
N GLY A 125 -21.08 -8.41 -15.43
CA GLY A 125 -20.36 -8.92 -16.61
C GLY A 125 -18.99 -9.53 -16.26
N GLN A 126 -18.94 -10.82 -15.87
CA GLN A 126 -17.67 -11.51 -15.57
C GLN A 126 -16.65 -11.43 -16.72
N ASN A 127 -17.09 -11.59 -17.96
CA ASN A 127 -16.21 -11.46 -19.14
C ASN A 127 -15.71 -10.03 -19.34
N PHE A 128 -16.54 -9.03 -19.02
CA PHE A 128 -16.20 -7.61 -19.16
C PHE A 128 -15.13 -7.20 -18.14
N SER A 129 -15.21 -7.71 -16.92
CA SER A 129 -14.21 -7.50 -15.86
C SER A 129 -12.82 -7.99 -16.28
N LYS A 130 -12.73 -9.19 -16.87
CA LYS A 130 -11.47 -9.74 -17.39
C LYS A 130 -10.91 -8.88 -18.54
N MET A 131 -11.77 -8.44 -19.46
CA MET A 131 -11.34 -7.61 -20.59
C MET A 131 -10.84 -6.23 -20.16
N ILE A 132 -11.53 -5.55 -19.24
CA ILE A 132 -11.10 -4.26 -18.71
C ILE A 132 -9.78 -4.39 -17.95
N PHE A 133 -9.60 -5.47 -17.18
CA PHE A 133 -8.35 -5.70 -16.45
C PHE A 133 -7.17 -5.91 -17.42
N ILE A 134 -7.36 -6.71 -18.48
CA ILE A 134 -6.33 -6.89 -19.54
C ILE A 134 -6.02 -5.55 -20.21
N LEU A 135 -7.05 -4.77 -20.57
CA LEU A 135 -6.86 -3.46 -21.17
C LEU A 135 -6.08 -2.52 -20.24
N GLY A 136 -6.41 -2.51 -18.95
CA GLY A 136 -5.69 -1.77 -17.92
C GLY A 136 -4.22 -2.19 -17.83
N CYS A 137 -3.92 -3.49 -17.86
CA CYS A 137 -2.54 -3.99 -17.91
C CYS A 137 -1.80 -3.52 -19.18
N LEU A 138 -2.42 -3.61 -20.35
CA LEU A 138 -1.79 -3.19 -21.62
C LEU A 138 -1.51 -1.69 -21.65
N VAL A 139 -2.49 -0.87 -21.25
CA VAL A 139 -2.32 0.59 -21.14
C VAL A 139 -1.25 0.93 -20.10
N GLY A 140 -1.22 0.24 -18.96
CA GLY A 140 -0.21 0.43 -17.93
C GLY A 140 1.20 0.08 -18.40
N ILE A 141 1.37 -1.04 -19.12
CA ILE A 141 2.67 -1.45 -19.69
C ILE A 141 3.13 -0.43 -20.74
N ALA A 142 2.22 0.05 -21.59
CA ALA A 142 2.52 1.11 -22.55
C ALA A 142 2.93 2.42 -21.85
N ASN A 143 2.26 2.80 -20.76
CA ASN A 143 2.60 3.97 -19.96
C ASN A 143 3.99 3.83 -19.30
N CYS A 144 4.32 2.63 -18.80
CA CYS A 144 5.66 2.34 -18.27
C CYS A 144 6.73 2.36 -19.38
N ALA A 145 6.39 1.89 -20.58
CA ALA A 145 7.27 1.97 -21.75
C ALA A 145 7.50 3.43 -22.20
N TRP A 146 6.47 4.27 -22.13
CA TRP A 146 6.55 5.70 -22.44
C TRP A 146 7.57 6.40 -21.53
N MET A 147 7.66 5.97 -20.27
CA MET A 147 8.65 6.49 -19.32
C MET A 147 10.12 6.21 -19.69
N TYR A 148 10.44 5.49 -20.78
CA TYR A 148 11.83 5.39 -21.28
C TYR A 148 12.20 6.50 -22.27
N PHE A 149 11.23 7.15 -22.91
CA PHE A 149 11.46 8.23 -23.88
C PHE A 149 11.63 9.59 -23.19
N PRO A 150 12.38 10.56 -23.73
CA PRO A 150 12.44 11.90 -23.12
C PRO A 150 11.03 12.47 -22.92
N LEU A 151 10.70 12.85 -21.68
CA LEU A 151 9.39 13.41 -21.31
C LEU A 151 9.55 14.88 -20.94
N ASP A 152 8.63 15.70 -21.44
CA ASP A 152 8.47 17.07 -20.97
C ASP A 152 7.62 17.11 -19.68
N LYS A 153 7.55 18.30 -19.05
CA LYS A 153 6.74 18.51 -17.83
C LYS A 153 5.26 18.18 -18.04
N ALA A 154 4.72 18.45 -19.24
CA ALA A 154 3.34 18.13 -19.60
C ALA A 154 3.12 16.62 -19.67
N ASP A 155 4.06 15.87 -20.24
CA ASP A 155 3.96 14.42 -20.37
C ASP A 155 3.96 13.72 -19.01
N LEU A 156 4.72 14.24 -18.04
CA LEU A 156 4.70 13.72 -16.66
C LEU A 156 3.31 13.81 -16.01
N PHE A 157 2.56 14.89 -16.30
CA PHE A 157 1.20 15.04 -15.82
C PHE A 157 0.26 14.02 -16.47
N ILE A 158 0.38 13.83 -17.79
CA ILE A 158 -0.40 12.83 -18.54
C ILE A 158 -0.10 11.42 -18.02
N VAL A 159 1.18 11.07 -17.84
CA VAL A 159 1.61 9.77 -17.30
C VAL A 159 1.02 9.51 -15.91
N SER A 160 0.96 10.55 -15.06
CA SER A 160 0.39 10.45 -13.70
C SER A 160 -1.13 10.18 -13.72
N ILE A 161 -1.86 10.81 -14.63
CA ILE A 161 -3.30 10.57 -14.82
C ILE A 161 -3.53 9.12 -15.26
N ILE A 162 -2.75 8.64 -16.24
CA ILE A 162 -2.85 7.27 -16.73
C ILE A 162 -2.51 6.27 -15.62
N PHE A 163 -1.48 6.53 -14.80
CA PHE A 163 -1.18 5.71 -13.63
C PHE A 163 -2.35 5.61 -12.65
N GLY A 164 -3.01 6.74 -12.35
CA GLY A 164 -4.19 6.75 -11.49
C GLY A 164 -5.36 5.95 -12.06
N GLY A 165 -5.62 6.10 -13.37
CA GLY A 165 -6.67 5.36 -14.07
C GLY A 165 -6.41 3.84 -14.09
N VAL A 166 -5.19 3.44 -14.44
CA VAL A 166 -4.77 2.03 -14.45
C VAL A 166 -4.84 1.44 -13.04
N GLN A 167 -4.34 2.15 -12.03
CA GLN A 167 -4.42 1.71 -10.63
C GLN A 167 -5.86 1.45 -10.19
N ALA A 168 -6.79 2.37 -10.50
CA ALA A 168 -8.19 2.23 -10.15
C ALA A 168 -8.82 0.99 -10.81
N VAL A 169 -8.57 0.80 -12.11
CA VAL A 169 -9.08 -0.35 -12.87
C VAL A 169 -8.59 -1.68 -12.29
N LEU A 170 -7.28 -1.80 -12.03
CA LEU A 170 -6.69 -3.04 -11.53
C LEU A 170 -7.16 -3.37 -10.13
N LEU A 171 -7.31 -2.35 -9.28
CA LEU A 171 -7.79 -2.55 -7.91
C LEU A 171 -9.25 -3.01 -7.88
N VAL A 172 -10.13 -2.32 -8.61
CA VAL A 172 -11.55 -2.70 -8.70
C VAL A 172 -11.70 -4.09 -9.32
N GLY A 173 -10.94 -4.40 -10.37
CA GLY A 173 -10.99 -5.71 -11.02
C GLY A 173 -10.48 -6.84 -10.12
N SER A 174 -9.40 -6.63 -9.37
CA SER A 174 -8.90 -7.60 -8.38
C SER A 174 -9.94 -7.91 -7.30
N LEU A 175 -10.61 -6.88 -6.78
CA LEU A 175 -11.69 -7.05 -5.80
C LEU A 175 -12.91 -7.78 -6.39
N ALA A 176 -13.26 -7.52 -7.65
CA ALA A 176 -14.31 -8.25 -8.35
C ALA A 176 -13.97 -9.74 -8.51
N PHE A 177 -12.75 -10.08 -8.93
CA PHE A 177 -12.31 -11.48 -9.01
C PHE A 177 -12.26 -12.17 -7.64
N THR A 178 -11.93 -11.42 -6.59
CA THR A 178 -11.92 -11.94 -5.22
C THR A 178 -13.34 -12.22 -4.74
N SER A 179 -14.28 -11.33 -5.01
CA SER A 179 -15.71 -11.53 -4.73
C SER A 179 -16.26 -12.76 -5.48
N ASP A 180 -15.92 -12.89 -6.77
CA ASP A 180 -16.29 -14.05 -7.59
C ASP A 180 -15.66 -15.36 -7.08
N LEU A 181 -14.46 -15.31 -6.51
CA LEU A 181 -13.80 -16.48 -5.91
C LEU A 181 -14.49 -16.91 -4.60
N ILE A 182 -14.89 -15.94 -3.77
CA ILE A 182 -15.62 -16.19 -2.52
C ILE A 182 -17.02 -16.73 -2.82
N ASN A 183 -17.73 -16.11 -3.77
CA ASN A 183 -19.07 -16.47 -4.22
C ASN A 183 -20.03 -16.78 -3.03
N LYS A 184 -20.40 -18.05 -2.85
CA LYS A 184 -21.33 -18.50 -1.79
C LYS A 184 -20.65 -18.81 -0.45
N ASN A 185 -19.33 -18.92 -0.41
CA ASN A 185 -18.57 -19.24 0.81
C ASN A 185 -18.15 -17.96 1.56
N THR A 186 -19.13 -17.14 1.92
CA THR A 186 -18.90 -15.87 2.63
C THR A 186 -18.27 -16.05 4.01
N GLU A 187 -18.36 -17.25 4.59
CA GLU A 187 -17.76 -17.60 5.89
C GLU A 187 -16.23 -17.44 5.88
N SER A 188 -15.55 -17.77 4.78
CA SER A 188 -14.10 -17.63 4.65
C SER A 188 -13.67 -16.32 3.99
N ALA A 189 -14.61 -15.43 3.65
CA ALA A 189 -14.33 -14.16 2.96
C ALA A 189 -13.37 -13.27 3.75
N ALA A 190 -13.58 -13.16 5.07
CA ALA A 190 -12.75 -12.36 5.96
C ALA A 190 -11.29 -12.83 5.97
N PHE A 191 -11.07 -14.16 5.95
CA PHE A 191 -9.73 -14.73 5.85
C PHE A 191 -9.06 -14.39 4.52
N VAL A 192 -9.78 -14.51 3.39
CA VAL A 192 -9.26 -14.19 2.06
C VAL A 192 -8.85 -12.70 1.97
N PHE A 193 -9.72 -11.78 2.37
CA PHE A 193 -9.40 -10.35 2.38
C PHE A 193 -8.28 -10.00 3.37
N GLY A 194 -8.22 -10.69 4.51
CA GLY A 194 -7.12 -10.56 5.48
C GLY A 194 -5.77 -10.99 4.90
N ALA A 195 -5.71 -12.15 4.25
CA ALA A 195 -4.52 -12.68 3.60
C ALA A 195 -4.05 -11.79 2.44
N MET A 196 -4.97 -11.30 1.61
CA MET A 196 -4.64 -10.34 0.54
C MET A 196 -4.05 -9.04 1.09
N SER A 197 -4.65 -8.48 2.15
CA SER A 197 -4.16 -7.25 2.78
C SER A 197 -2.80 -7.43 3.47
N PHE A 198 -2.57 -8.61 4.06
CA PHE A 198 -1.28 -8.98 4.64
C PHE A 198 -0.20 -9.02 3.56
N LEU A 199 -0.47 -9.69 2.44
CA LEU A 199 0.47 -9.78 1.33
C LEU A 199 0.76 -8.40 0.74
N ASP A 200 -0.26 -7.55 0.57
CA ASP A 200 -0.08 -6.16 0.11
C ASP A 200 0.89 -5.39 1.02
N LYS A 201 0.67 -5.42 2.34
CA LYS A 201 1.54 -4.74 3.30
C LYS A 201 2.96 -5.31 3.36
N LEU A 202 3.09 -6.63 3.31
CA LEU A 202 4.39 -7.30 3.31
C LEU A 202 5.20 -6.94 2.05
N VAL A 203 4.58 -7.08 0.87
CA VAL A 203 5.26 -6.82 -0.41
C VAL A 203 5.62 -5.35 -0.54
N ASN A 204 4.70 -4.42 -0.23
CA ASN A 204 5.01 -2.99 -0.24
C ASN A 204 6.17 -2.67 0.71
N GLY A 205 6.15 -3.25 1.91
CA GLY A 205 7.21 -3.14 2.89
C GLY A 205 8.59 -3.55 2.38
N LEU A 206 8.69 -4.76 1.84
CA LEU A 206 9.94 -5.29 1.28
C LEU A 206 10.43 -4.47 0.10
N VAL A 207 9.53 -4.08 -0.81
CA VAL A 207 9.87 -3.27 -2.00
C VAL A 207 10.42 -1.91 -1.59
N TYR A 208 9.81 -1.22 -0.64
CA TYR A 208 10.33 0.06 -0.15
C TYR A 208 11.69 -0.09 0.52
N GLN A 209 11.89 -1.14 1.32
CA GLN A 209 13.18 -1.41 1.95
C GLN A 209 14.29 -1.62 0.91
N ILE A 210 13.99 -2.33 -0.17
CA ILE A 210 14.91 -2.55 -1.29
C ILE A 210 15.20 -1.23 -2.01
N ILE A 211 14.16 -0.46 -2.37
CA ILE A 211 14.32 0.83 -3.05
C ILE A 211 15.22 1.76 -2.24
N GLU A 212 15.02 1.81 -0.92
CA GLU A 212 15.81 2.65 -0.03
C GLU A 212 17.28 2.20 0.06
N LEU A 213 17.56 0.90 -0.01
CA LEU A 213 18.94 0.39 -0.03
C LEU A 213 19.72 0.80 -1.28
N PHE A 214 19.02 1.01 -2.40
CA PHE A 214 19.60 1.46 -3.66
C PHE A 214 19.49 2.97 -3.86
N ASN A 215 18.90 3.71 -2.91
CA ASN A 215 18.68 5.14 -3.05
C ASN A 215 20.02 5.90 -3.04
N PRO A 216 20.37 6.63 -4.11
CA PRO A 216 21.60 7.41 -4.15
C PRO A 216 21.53 8.58 -3.14
N GLU A 217 22.66 8.94 -2.55
CA GLU A 217 22.79 10.13 -1.71
C GLU A 217 22.63 11.39 -2.59
N CYS A 218 21.39 11.86 -2.79
CA CYS A 218 21.12 13.09 -3.54
C CYS A 218 21.49 14.30 -2.68
N ARG A 219 22.75 14.76 -2.74
CA ARG A 219 23.23 16.00 -2.12
C ARG A 219 23.61 17.02 -3.20
N ASP A 220 22.98 18.18 -3.14
CA ASP A 220 23.10 19.39 -3.98
C ASP A 220 22.88 19.29 -5.51
N ASP A 221 22.60 20.47 -6.07
CA ASP A 221 21.94 20.82 -7.34
C ASP A 221 22.47 20.13 -8.63
N GLN A 222 23.69 19.59 -8.62
CA GLN A 222 24.27 18.81 -9.72
C GLN A 222 23.75 17.36 -9.81
N ASN A 223 23.26 16.81 -8.70
CA ASN A 223 22.78 15.42 -8.61
C ASN A 223 21.29 15.24 -8.91
N ASN A 224 20.57 16.31 -9.23
CA ASN A 224 19.14 16.26 -9.52
C ASN A 224 18.82 15.35 -10.72
N ILE A 225 19.65 15.36 -11.76
CA ILE A 225 19.44 14.55 -12.97
C ILE A 225 19.55 13.05 -12.65
N ALA A 226 20.58 12.64 -11.90
CA ALA A 226 20.78 11.24 -11.50
C ALA A 226 19.66 10.75 -10.58
N CYS A 227 19.23 11.60 -9.64
CA CYS A 227 18.14 11.32 -8.71
C CYS A 227 16.79 11.16 -9.45
N THR A 228 16.44 12.12 -10.32
CA THR A 228 15.23 12.06 -11.15
C THR A 228 15.23 10.83 -12.06
N HIS A 229 16.38 10.49 -12.66
CA HIS A 229 16.52 9.31 -13.50
C HIS A 229 16.32 8.00 -12.70
N PHE A 230 16.89 7.91 -11.49
CA PHE A 230 16.69 6.77 -10.59
C PHE A 230 15.21 6.57 -10.22
N TYR A 231 14.53 7.61 -9.73
CA TYR A 231 13.11 7.53 -9.38
C TYR A 231 12.23 7.18 -10.59
N ARG A 232 12.56 7.74 -11.76
CA ARG A 232 11.86 7.43 -13.00
C ARG A 232 12.04 5.97 -13.41
N ILE A 233 13.25 5.42 -13.29
CA ILE A 233 13.50 3.99 -13.53
C ILE A 233 12.67 3.15 -12.56
N ILE A 234 12.67 3.46 -11.26
CA ILE A 234 11.88 2.69 -10.28
C ILE A 234 10.40 2.71 -10.61
N MET A 235 9.85 3.90 -10.91
CA MET A 235 8.45 4.09 -11.25
C MET A 235 8.06 3.45 -12.59
N ALA A 236 9.01 3.15 -13.48
CA ALA A 236 8.78 2.40 -14.70
C ALA A 236 8.91 0.88 -14.49
N TYR A 237 10.00 0.43 -13.85
CA TYR A 237 10.31 -0.99 -13.70
C TYR A 237 9.42 -1.69 -12.67
N VAL A 238 9.20 -1.10 -11.49
CA VAL A 238 8.44 -1.76 -10.42
C VAL A 238 6.99 -1.98 -10.84
N PRO A 239 6.23 -0.96 -11.29
CA PRO A 239 4.88 -1.17 -11.80
C PRO A 239 4.86 -2.02 -13.08
N GLY A 240 5.81 -1.82 -14.01
CA GLY A 240 5.90 -2.60 -15.24
C GLY A 240 6.01 -4.11 -14.98
N CYS A 241 6.91 -4.52 -14.09
CA CYS A 241 7.06 -5.93 -13.69
C CYS A 241 5.77 -6.48 -13.04
N CYS A 242 5.14 -5.71 -12.15
CA CYS A 242 3.87 -6.10 -11.51
C CYS A 242 2.75 -6.29 -12.54
N LEU A 243 2.65 -5.41 -13.54
CA LEU A 243 1.63 -5.49 -14.59
C LEU A 243 1.82 -6.70 -15.50
N VAL A 244 3.06 -7.03 -15.86
CA VAL A 244 3.39 -8.22 -16.64
C VAL A 244 3.03 -9.50 -15.86
N LEU A 245 3.40 -9.57 -14.58
CA LEU A 245 3.04 -10.70 -13.72
C LEU A 245 1.52 -10.82 -13.57
N ALA A 246 0.82 -9.70 -13.33
CA ALA A 246 -0.64 -9.67 -13.23
C ALA A 246 -1.31 -10.15 -14.53
N LEU A 247 -0.77 -9.78 -15.70
CA LEU A 247 -1.26 -10.24 -16.99
C LEU A 247 -1.07 -11.75 -17.16
N ILE A 248 0.11 -12.30 -16.83
CA ILE A 248 0.37 -13.74 -16.89
C ILE A 248 -0.60 -14.52 -15.98
N VAL A 249 -0.80 -14.03 -14.75
CA VAL A 249 -1.75 -14.64 -13.80
C VAL A 249 -3.17 -14.59 -14.37
N LEU A 250 -3.61 -13.46 -14.91
CA LEU A 250 -4.95 -13.35 -15.48
C LEU A 250 -5.15 -14.25 -16.72
N LEU A 251 -4.14 -14.36 -17.58
CA LEU A 251 -4.18 -15.28 -18.73
C LEU A 251 -4.35 -16.73 -18.29
N SER A 252 -3.70 -17.14 -17.18
CA SER A 252 -3.90 -18.48 -16.60
C SER A 252 -5.34 -18.69 -16.10
N LEU A 253 -6.00 -17.63 -15.62
CA LEU A 253 -7.38 -17.62 -15.13
C LEU A 253 -8.45 -17.45 -16.22
N LEU A 254 -8.08 -17.14 -17.47
CA LEU A 254 -9.03 -17.11 -18.58
C LEU A 254 -9.57 -18.51 -18.90
N THR A 255 -8.74 -19.53 -18.76
CA THR A 255 -9.10 -20.93 -19.04
C THR A 255 -9.95 -21.58 -17.93
N LYS A 256 -10.02 -20.95 -16.75
CA LYS A 256 -10.73 -21.47 -15.58
C LYS A 256 -11.97 -20.63 -15.27
N LYS A 257 -13.08 -21.31 -14.97
CA LYS A 257 -14.29 -20.67 -14.46
C LYS A 257 -14.08 -20.36 -12.97
N ILE A 258 -13.98 -19.08 -12.64
CA ILE A 258 -13.73 -18.60 -11.27
C ILE A 258 -14.99 -18.88 -10.44
N GLY A 259 -14.83 -19.47 -9.25
CA GLY A 259 -15.94 -19.77 -8.34
C GLY A 259 -16.88 -20.90 -8.78
N ALA A 260 -16.57 -21.64 -9.85
CA ALA A 260 -17.27 -22.87 -10.21
C ALA A 260 -16.60 -24.07 -9.52
N ARG A 261 -17.29 -24.64 -8.55
CA ARG A 261 -17.08 -26.00 -8.08
C ARG A 261 -18.30 -26.81 -8.48
#